data_AF-A0A2G5W5K3-F1
#
_entry.id   AF-A0A2G5W5K3-F1
#
_cell.length_a   1.000
_cell.length_b   1.000
_cell.length_c   1.000
_cell.angle_alpha   90.00
_cell.angle_beta   90.00
_cell.angle_gamma   90.00
#
_symmetry.space_group_name_H-M   'P 1'
#
loop_
_entity.id
_entity.type
_entity.pdbx_description
1 polymer ?
#
loop_
_entity_poly.entity_id
_entity_poly.type
_entity_poly.pdbx_seq_one_letter_code
_entity_poly.pdbx_strand_id
1 'polypeptide(L)'
;MNLINEEITHNVFGEGNIVEHEESFITVDFNKNLKRFVYPDAFENFITLNNRSMAESLEKVFVERRAEEKILEKKRKEEKAIQVLEQQRREILKNHKIHESSQIVFWLDQERQSDVFTDWEVSTGSIQSGKNKGLPNPVTRLRPNSAGILTVRTPDQVETERTILGLFMVGDTFTGSIGEDGLVPTHPEYRIQLTEEEAEKMLFWNYYRNKNYPDRTSWNSGTFRYFDNIWTAQILQDIITLKTDEEQIKEAKEFMDYFCKLNAIDMNNIPEAEGALR
;
A
#
# COMPACT_ATOMS: atom_id res chain seq x y z
N MET A 1 37.47 5.84 19.70
CA MET A 1 37.92 6.76 20.76
C MET A 1 38.82 5.99 21.73
N ASN A 2 39.88 6.56 22.28
CA ASN A 2 40.71 5.89 23.30
C ASN A 2 40.47 6.52 24.66
N LEU A 3 39.97 5.74 25.62
CA LEU A 3 39.62 6.20 26.97
C LEU A 3 40.66 5.77 28.03
N ILE A 4 41.74 5.09 27.63
CA ILE A 4 42.76 4.60 28.55
C ILE A 4 43.47 5.80 29.22
N ASN A 5 43.65 5.70 30.54
CA ASN A 5 44.18 6.71 31.46
C ASN A 5 43.28 7.94 31.69
N GLU A 6 42.02 7.93 31.24
CA GLU A 6 41.08 9.00 31.61
C GLU A 6 40.57 8.80 33.05
N GLU A 7 40.54 9.91 33.79
CA GLU A 7 39.92 9.99 35.12
C GLU A 7 38.40 10.07 35.00
N ILE A 8 37.72 9.22 35.77
CA ILE A 8 36.27 9.17 35.84
C ILE A 8 35.78 9.21 37.28
N THR A 9 34.52 9.58 37.45
CA THR A 9 33.80 9.49 38.72
C THR A 9 32.63 8.53 38.55
N HIS A 10 32.65 7.40 39.27
CA HIS A 10 31.52 6.48 39.34
C HIS A 10 30.62 6.86 40.52
N ASN A 11 29.30 6.89 40.32
CA ASN A 11 28.34 7.33 41.34
C ASN A 11 28.40 6.56 42.68
N VAL A 12 28.67 5.25 42.65
CA VAL A 12 28.88 4.38 43.82
C VAL A 12 30.35 4.23 44.23
N PHE A 13 31.28 4.03 43.29
CA PHE A 13 32.67 3.65 43.58
C PHE A 13 33.64 4.84 43.71
N GLY A 14 33.18 6.07 43.43
CA GLY A 14 34.01 7.27 43.54
C GLY A 14 34.95 7.44 42.35
N GLU A 15 36.09 8.08 42.58
CA GLU A 15 37.09 8.38 41.55
C GLU A 15 37.84 7.12 41.12
N GLY A 16 38.04 6.96 39.81
CA GLY A 16 38.77 5.83 39.24
C GLY A 16 39.43 6.20 37.91
N ASN A 17 40.38 5.35 37.49
CA ASN A 17 41.12 5.53 36.24
C ASN A 17 40.84 4.37 35.29
N ILE A 18 40.55 4.66 34.03
CA ILE A 18 40.35 3.62 33.02
C ILE A 18 41.71 3.02 32.65
N VAL A 19 41.87 1.71 32.87
CA VAL A 19 43.12 1.00 32.58
C VAL A 19 43.05 0.15 31.32
N GLU A 20 41.83 -0.15 30.84
CA GLU A 20 41.60 -0.97 29.64
C GLU A 20 40.31 -0.53 28.93
N HIS A 21 40.32 -0.57 27.60
CA HIS A 21 39.18 -0.23 26.76
C HIS A 21 39.08 -1.22 25.59
N GLU A 22 38.00 -2.00 25.58
CA GLU A 22 37.61 -2.94 24.53
C GLU A 22 36.37 -2.41 23.78
N GLU A 23 35.94 -3.08 22.71
CA GLU A 23 34.78 -2.65 21.91
C GLU A 23 33.46 -2.58 22.70
N SER A 24 33.26 -3.45 23.69
CA SER A 24 32.01 -3.53 24.48
C SER A 24 32.20 -3.29 25.97
N PHE A 25 33.43 -3.11 26.45
CA PHE A 25 33.73 -2.99 27.88
C PHE A 25 34.88 -2.03 28.18
N ILE A 26 34.84 -1.42 29.36
CA ILE A 26 35.98 -0.72 29.96
C ILE A 26 36.32 -1.32 31.32
N THR A 27 37.59 -1.32 31.68
CA THR A 27 38.07 -1.70 33.02
C THR A 27 38.57 -0.44 33.73
N VAL A 28 38.05 -0.19 34.93
CA VAL A 28 38.39 0.97 35.77
C VAL A 28 39.06 0.50 37.06
N ASP A 29 40.16 1.14 37.43
CA ASP A 29 40.83 0.96 38.73
C ASP A 29 40.36 2.01 39.75
N PHE A 30 39.70 1.55 40.81
CA PHE A 30 39.32 2.34 41.98
C PHE A 30 40.26 2.03 43.16
N ASN A 31 41.49 2.57 43.12
CA ASN A 31 42.51 2.37 44.17
C ASN A 31 42.85 0.90 44.47
N LYS A 32 43.35 0.17 43.45
CA LYS A 32 43.68 -1.27 43.47
C LYS A 32 42.46 -2.19 43.45
N ASN A 33 41.32 -1.70 42.97
CA ASN A 33 40.10 -2.47 42.81
C ASN A 33 39.59 -2.33 41.38
N LEU A 34 39.90 -3.33 40.55
CA LEU A 34 39.53 -3.36 39.14
C LEU A 34 38.07 -3.78 38.96
N LYS A 35 37.30 -2.98 38.23
CA LYS A 35 35.91 -3.28 37.88
C LYS A 35 35.68 -3.08 36.39
N ARG A 36 34.90 -3.98 35.80
CA ARG A 36 34.56 -3.95 34.38
C ARG A 36 33.13 -3.47 34.18
N PHE A 37 32.92 -2.58 33.21
CA PHE A 37 31.63 -1.98 32.89
C PHE A 37 31.34 -2.08 31.40
N VAL A 38 30.06 -2.15 31.04
CA VAL A 38 29.62 -2.17 29.63
C VAL A 38 29.87 -0.81 29.00
N TYR A 39 30.59 -0.78 27.90
CA TYR A 39 30.84 0.42 27.10
C TYR A 39 29.90 0.49 25.90
N PRO A 40 29.40 1.67 25.51
CA PRO A 40 29.43 2.95 26.25
C PRO A 40 28.39 3.09 27.37
N ASP A 41 27.50 2.10 27.57
CA ASP A 41 26.27 2.23 28.38
C ASP A 41 26.50 2.64 29.85
N ALA A 42 27.63 2.26 30.44
CA ALA A 42 27.96 2.62 31.82
C ALA A 42 28.15 4.13 32.02
N PHE A 43 28.54 4.86 30.98
CA PHE A 43 28.70 6.31 31.04
C PHE A 43 27.37 7.09 30.96
N GLU A 44 26.25 6.44 30.59
CA GLU A 44 24.96 7.13 30.62
C GLU A 44 24.42 7.30 32.04
N ASN A 45 24.68 6.34 32.93
CA ASN A 45 23.99 6.25 34.22
C ASN A 45 24.93 6.17 35.43
N PHE A 46 26.17 5.69 35.24
CA PHE A 46 27.03 5.29 36.35
C PHE A 46 28.37 6.00 36.39
N ILE A 47 28.92 6.41 35.24
CA ILE A 47 30.29 6.95 35.11
C ILE A 47 30.28 8.32 34.45
N THR A 48 30.91 9.31 35.10
CA THR A 48 31.13 10.65 34.54
C THR A 48 32.61 10.83 34.19
N LEU A 49 32.90 11.25 32.95
CA LEU A 49 34.26 11.63 32.53
C LEU A 49 34.62 13.02 33.07
N ASN A 50 35.78 13.12 33.72
CA ASN A 50 36.27 14.41 34.23
C ASN A 50 36.80 15.30 33.08
N ASN A 51 37.27 14.68 31.98
CA ASN A 51 37.76 15.38 30.80
C ASN A 51 36.61 15.83 29.89
N ARG A 52 36.41 17.15 29.80
CA ARG A 52 35.33 17.77 29.03
C ARG A 52 35.37 17.45 27.53
N SER A 53 36.54 17.43 26.90
CA SER A 53 36.65 17.15 25.46
C SER A 53 36.29 15.70 25.14
N MET A 54 36.63 14.79 26.04
CA MET A 54 36.31 13.37 25.93
C MET A 54 34.83 13.13 26.22
N ALA A 55 34.25 13.82 27.21
CA ALA A 55 32.81 13.79 27.48
C ALA A 55 31.98 14.24 26.26
N GLU A 56 32.38 15.33 25.58
CA GLU A 56 31.71 15.80 24.35
C GLU A 56 31.82 14.78 23.20
N SER A 57 32.94 14.07 23.10
CA SER A 57 33.12 13.02 22.09
C SER A 57 32.27 11.78 22.39
N LEU A 58 32.13 11.44 23.67
CA LEU A 58 31.29 10.33 24.11
C LEU A 58 29.79 10.63 23.93
N GLU A 59 29.37 11.88 24.14
CA GLU A 59 27.99 12.29 23.87
C GLU A 59 27.61 12.09 22.40
N LYS A 60 28.53 12.34 21.46
CA LYS A 60 28.30 12.06 20.03
C LYS A 60 28.06 10.57 19.78
N VAL A 61 28.83 9.69 20.44
CA VAL A 61 28.65 8.23 20.34
C VAL A 61 27.26 7.81 20.84
N PHE A 62 26.77 8.41 21.92
CA PHE A 62 25.41 8.14 22.41
C PHE A 62 24.31 8.61 21.45
N VAL A 63 24.48 9.81 20.87
CA VAL A 63 23.53 10.34 19.89
C VAL A 63 23.46 9.43 18.65
N GLU A 64 24.60 8.99 18.14
CA GLU A 64 24.69 8.08 16.99
C GLU A 64 24.04 6.73 17.30
N ARG A 65 24.38 6.10 18.44
CA ARG A 65 23.79 4.82 18.84
C ARG A 65 22.27 4.89 19.04
N ARG A 66 21.75 5.94 19.68
CA ARG A 66 20.30 6.14 19.83
C ARG A 66 19.61 6.34 18.49
N ALA A 67 20.26 7.00 17.53
CA ALA A 67 19.72 7.12 16.17
C ALA A 67 19.67 5.77 15.47
N GLU A 68 20.74 4.96 15.56
CA GLU A 68 20.80 3.60 15.01
C GLU A 68 19.76 2.66 15.64
N GLU A 69 19.60 2.68 16.96
CA GLU A 69 18.60 1.88 17.68
C GLU A 69 17.18 2.25 17.23
N LYS A 70 16.87 3.54 17.06
CA LYS A 70 15.58 4.00 16.52
C LYS A 70 15.35 3.52 15.10
N ILE A 71 16.37 3.54 14.25
CA ILE A 71 16.29 3.03 12.88
C ILE A 71 16.03 1.52 12.89
N LEU A 72 16.74 0.77 13.73
CA LEU A 72 16.57 -0.67 13.86
C LEU A 72 15.20 -1.04 14.42
N GLU A 73 14.71 -0.31 15.43
CA GLU A 73 13.38 -0.51 15.99
C GLU A 73 12.30 -0.23 14.95
N LYS A 74 12.45 0.84 14.16
CA LYS A 74 11.55 1.16 13.05
C LYS A 74 11.51 0.04 12.01
N LYS A 75 12.68 -0.43 11.55
CA LYS A 75 12.78 -1.57 10.61
C LYS A 75 12.11 -2.83 11.16
N ARG A 76 12.34 -3.17 12.43
CA ARG A 76 11.69 -4.33 13.09
C ARG A 76 10.17 -4.17 13.18
N LYS A 77 9.67 -2.96 13.42
CA LYS A 77 8.22 -2.67 13.43
C LYS A 77 7.62 -2.81 12.03
N GLU A 78 8.29 -2.29 11.01
CA GLU A 78 7.90 -2.41 9.60
C GLU A 78 7.87 -3.87 9.15
N GLU A 79 8.94 -4.64 9.41
CA GLU A 79 9.01 -6.08 9.10
C GLU A 79 7.89 -6.88 9.79
N LYS A 80 7.64 -6.62 11.08
CA LYS A 80 6.53 -7.26 11.80
C LYS A 80 5.17 -6.89 11.21
N ALA A 81 4.97 -5.63 10.83
CA ALA A 81 3.72 -5.18 10.21
C ALA A 81 3.50 -5.88 8.85
N ILE A 82 4.55 -6.00 8.03
CA ILE A 82 4.52 -6.72 6.75
C ILE A 82 4.16 -8.20 6.99
N GLN A 83 4.79 -8.87 7.95
CA GLN A 83 4.51 -10.28 8.27
C GLN A 83 3.05 -10.49 8.71
N VAL A 84 2.51 -9.61 9.56
CA VAL A 84 1.11 -9.67 9.99
C VAL A 84 0.17 -9.45 8.80
N LEU A 85 0.45 -8.47 7.94
CA LEU A 85 -0.34 -8.18 6.75
C LEU A 85 -0.37 -9.37 5.79
N GLU A 86 0.79 -9.99 5.53
CA GLU A 86 0.87 -11.19 4.70
C GLU A 86 0.10 -12.37 5.29
N GLN A 87 0.17 -12.56 6.62
CA GLN A 87 -0.57 -13.63 7.28
C GLN A 87 -2.09 -13.41 7.15
N GLN A 88 -2.56 -12.17 7.35
CA GLN A 88 -3.96 -11.81 7.13
C GLN A 88 -4.39 -12.08 5.68
N ARG A 89 -3.57 -11.64 4.71
CA ARG A 89 -3.82 -11.90 3.29
C ARG A 89 -3.91 -13.39 2.98
N ARG A 90 -3.00 -14.21 3.51
CA ARG A 90 -3.01 -15.68 3.34
C ARG A 90 -4.29 -16.31 3.88
N GLU A 91 -4.75 -15.89 5.06
CA GLU A 91 -6.00 -16.39 5.66
C GLU A 91 -7.24 -15.98 4.86
N ILE A 92 -7.30 -14.75 4.34
CA ILE A 92 -8.40 -14.29 3.50
C ILE A 92 -8.46 -15.10 2.20
N LEU A 93 -7.32 -15.29 1.53
CA LEU A 93 -7.25 -16.04 0.27
C LEU A 93 -7.60 -17.52 0.44
N LYS A 94 -7.18 -18.16 1.54
CA LYS A 94 -7.47 -19.58 1.80
C LYS A 94 -8.95 -19.87 1.94
N ASN A 95 -9.69 -18.95 2.57
CA ASN A 95 -11.09 -19.17 2.94
C ASN A 95 -12.07 -18.62 1.88
N HIS A 96 -11.58 -18.02 0.79
CA HIS A 96 -12.43 -17.33 -0.16
C HIS A 96 -12.59 -18.06 -1.50
N LYS A 97 -13.86 -18.33 -1.86
CA LYS A 97 -14.22 -18.80 -3.19
C LYS A 97 -14.34 -17.62 -4.14
N ILE A 98 -13.55 -17.62 -5.22
CA ILE A 98 -13.60 -16.57 -6.26
C ILE A 98 -15.01 -16.50 -6.85
N HIS A 99 -15.61 -15.32 -6.76
CA HIS A 99 -16.91 -15.02 -7.38
C HIS A 99 -16.70 -14.55 -8.82
N GLU A 100 -17.54 -15.03 -9.74
CA GLU A 100 -17.42 -14.74 -11.20
C GLU A 100 -17.50 -13.25 -11.56
N SER A 101 -18.27 -12.49 -10.76
CA SER A 101 -18.51 -11.05 -10.94
C SER A 101 -18.24 -10.27 -9.66
N SER A 102 -16.98 -10.23 -9.27
CA SER A 102 -16.50 -9.49 -8.09
C SER A 102 -15.71 -8.23 -8.43
N GLN A 103 -15.62 -7.88 -9.71
CA GLN A 103 -14.99 -6.64 -10.17
C GLN A 103 -15.99 -5.49 -10.13
N ILE A 104 -15.51 -4.27 -10.03
CA ILE A 104 -16.36 -3.09 -9.87
C ILE A 104 -15.96 -1.98 -10.83
N VAL A 105 -16.93 -1.36 -11.47
CA VAL A 105 -16.73 -0.15 -12.27
C VAL A 105 -17.40 1.01 -11.55
N PHE A 106 -16.68 2.11 -11.41
CA PHE A 106 -17.16 3.36 -10.86
C PHE A 106 -17.41 4.38 -11.96
N TRP A 107 -18.47 5.17 -11.79
CA TRP A 107 -18.69 6.39 -12.53
C TRP A 107 -18.14 7.56 -11.70
N LEU A 108 -17.09 8.19 -12.22
CA LEU A 108 -16.55 9.44 -11.72
C LEU A 108 -17.29 10.61 -12.37
N ASP A 109 -17.82 11.49 -11.54
CA ASP A 109 -18.15 12.85 -11.99
C ASP A 109 -16.86 13.63 -12.26
N GLN A 110 -16.95 14.67 -13.08
CA GLN A 110 -15.78 15.41 -13.55
C GLN A 110 -15.03 16.14 -12.42
N GLU A 111 -15.76 16.53 -11.38
CA GLU A 111 -15.21 17.25 -10.22
C GLU A 111 -14.33 16.35 -9.34
N ARG A 112 -14.57 15.03 -9.30
CA ARG A 112 -13.82 14.09 -8.45
C ARG A 112 -12.63 13.42 -9.13
N GLN A 113 -12.39 13.70 -10.41
CA GLN A 113 -11.33 12.99 -11.14
C GLN A 113 -9.94 13.28 -10.60
N SER A 114 -9.60 14.55 -10.33
CA SER A 114 -8.29 14.95 -9.82
C SER A 114 -7.98 14.30 -8.46
N ASP A 115 -8.99 14.26 -7.60
CA ASP A 115 -8.84 13.82 -6.21
C ASP A 115 -8.60 12.31 -6.14
N VAL A 116 -9.35 11.55 -6.96
CA VAL A 116 -9.23 10.09 -7.02
C VAL A 116 -7.84 9.66 -7.49
N PHE A 117 -7.23 10.33 -8.47
CA PHE A 117 -5.89 9.94 -8.95
C PHE A 117 -4.75 10.46 -8.07
N THR A 118 -5.03 11.42 -7.19
CA THR A 118 -4.06 11.90 -6.19
C THR A 118 -3.99 10.95 -5.01
N ASP A 119 -5.13 10.66 -4.40
CA ASP A 119 -5.19 9.90 -3.15
C ASP A 119 -5.45 8.41 -3.37
N TRP A 120 -5.94 8.03 -4.56
CA TRP A 120 -6.41 6.69 -4.88
C TRP A 120 -7.44 6.17 -3.88
N GLU A 121 -8.35 7.06 -3.47
CA GLU A 121 -9.49 6.77 -2.63
C GLU A 121 -10.77 6.91 -3.46
N VAL A 122 -11.58 5.85 -3.54
CA VAL A 122 -12.78 5.84 -4.35
C VAL A 122 -14.01 5.72 -3.47
N SER A 123 -14.87 6.73 -3.51
CA SER A 123 -16.14 6.71 -2.77
C SER A 123 -17.17 5.81 -3.45
N THR A 124 -17.88 5.04 -2.63
CA THR A 124 -19.03 4.25 -3.07
C THR A 124 -20.30 5.08 -3.19
N GLY A 125 -20.25 6.36 -2.85
CA GLY A 125 -21.41 7.23 -2.74
C GLY A 125 -22.33 6.81 -1.60
N SER A 126 -23.48 7.49 -1.50
CA SER A 126 -24.45 7.24 -0.44
C SER A 126 -25.74 6.60 -0.94
N ILE A 127 -26.42 5.89 -0.05
CA ILE A 127 -27.76 5.34 -0.27
C ILE A 127 -28.74 6.51 -0.41
N GLN A 128 -29.46 6.56 -1.52
CA GLN A 128 -30.31 7.71 -1.87
C GLN A 128 -31.71 7.66 -1.23
N SER A 129 -32.16 6.48 -0.76
CA SER A 129 -33.52 6.26 -0.28
C SER A 129 -33.64 5.16 0.78
N GLY A 130 -34.80 5.06 1.43
CA GLY A 130 -35.08 4.05 2.45
C GLY A 130 -34.48 4.37 3.83
N LYS A 131 -34.54 3.38 4.73
CA LYS A 131 -34.14 3.52 6.15
C LYS A 131 -32.66 3.89 6.33
N ASN A 132 -31.82 3.48 5.39
CA ASN A 132 -30.37 3.68 5.44
C ASN A 132 -29.89 4.88 4.60
N LYS A 133 -30.81 5.77 4.22
CA LYS A 133 -30.49 6.95 3.41
C LYS A 133 -29.35 7.76 4.05
N GLY A 134 -28.36 8.14 3.24
CA GLY A 134 -27.19 8.89 3.67
C GLY A 134 -25.99 8.02 4.09
N LEU A 135 -26.19 6.74 4.43
CA LEU A 135 -25.08 5.83 4.70
C LEU A 135 -24.36 5.44 3.40
N PRO A 136 -23.08 5.06 3.46
CA PRO A 136 -22.35 4.57 2.30
C PRO A 136 -23.01 3.37 1.61
N ASN A 137 -22.86 3.27 0.29
CA ASN A 137 -23.34 2.11 -0.47
C ASN A 137 -22.38 0.92 -0.27
N PRO A 138 -22.82 -0.18 0.37
CA PRO A 138 -21.92 -1.29 0.68
C PRO A 138 -21.47 -2.03 -0.59
N VAL A 139 -20.18 -2.36 -0.65
CA VAL A 139 -19.56 -3.10 -1.77
C VAL A 139 -19.28 -4.56 -1.38
N THR A 140 -20.32 -5.25 -0.97
CA THR A 140 -20.24 -6.57 -0.33
C THR A 140 -19.61 -7.68 -1.17
N ARG A 141 -19.49 -7.52 -2.50
CA ARG A 141 -18.82 -8.50 -3.38
C ARG A 141 -17.32 -8.27 -3.52
N LEU A 142 -16.81 -7.11 -3.12
CA LEU A 142 -15.39 -6.80 -3.24
C LEU A 142 -14.55 -7.59 -2.25
N ARG A 143 -13.39 -8.01 -2.74
CA ARG A 143 -12.42 -8.85 -2.06
C ARG A 143 -11.01 -8.44 -2.52
N PRO A 144 -9.95 -8.98 -1.91
CA PRO A 144 -8.58 -8.65 -2.33
C PRO A 144 -8.24 -9.04 -3.78
N ASN A 145 -8.99 -9.97 -4.38
CA ASN A 145 -8.85 -10.33 -5.80
C ASN A 145 -9.67 -9.42 -6.74
N SER A 146 -10.39 -8.43 -6.22
CA SER A 146 -11.17 -7.50 -7.01
C SER A 146 -10.31 -6.34 -7.52
N ALA A 147 -10.67 -5.85 -8.69
CA ALA A 147 -10.17 -4.64 -9.32
C ALA A 147 -11.33 -3.65 -9.53
N GLY A 148 -11.00 -2.36 -9.43
CA GLY A 148 -11.87 -1.25 -9.71
C GLY A 148 -11.50 -0.55 -11.00
N ILE A 149 -12.47 -0.36 -11.89
CA ILE A 149 -12.35 0.48 -13.10
C ILE A 149 -12.95 1.84 -12.81
N LEU A 150 -12.27 2.90 -13.24
CA LEU A 150 -12.76 4.27 -13.18
C LEU A 150 -13.23 4.69 -14.57
N THR A 151 -14.47 5.17 -14.68
CA THR A 151 -15.04 5.63 -15.96
C THR A 151 -15.64 7.02 -15.85
N VAL A 152 -15.67 7.72 -16.97
CA VAL A 152 -16.39 9.00 -17.12
C VAL A 152 -17.29 8.95 -18.35
N ARG A 153 -18.35 9.74 -18.28
CA ARG A 153 -19.14 10.16 -19.44
C ARG A 153 -19.45 11.65 -19.27
N THR A 154 -19.07 12.49 -20.23
CA THR A 154 -19.44 13.91 -20.15
C THR A 154 -20.95 14.08 -20.39
N PRO A 155 -21.59 15.13 -19.86
CA PRO A 155 -23.04 15.28 -19.95
C PRO A 155 -23.63 15.31 -21.38
N ASP A 156 -22.83 15.76 -22.34
CA ASP A 156 -23.17 15.89 -23.77
C ASP A 156 -22.96 14.60 -24.57
N GLN A 157 -22.23 13.62 -24.03
CA GLN A 157 -21.94 12.35 -24.67
C GLN A 157 -23.06 11.31 -24.50
N VAL A 158 -23.22 10.47 -25.51
CA VAL A 158 -24.07 9.28 -25.41
C VAL A 158 -23.41 8.22 -24.53
N GLU A 159 -24.19 7.31 -23.96
CA GLU A 159 -23.66 6.34 -22.99
C GLU A 159 -22.57 5.43 -23.58
N THR A 160 -22.63 5.12 -24.88
CA THR A 160 -21.64 4.32 -25.61
C THR A 160 -20.26 4.97 -25.69
N GLU A 161 -20.16 6.29 -25.46
CA GLU A 161 -18.91 7.04 -25.46
C GLU A 161 -18.25 7.09 -24.07
N ARG A 162 -18.80 6.37 -23.07
CA ARG A 162 -18.18 6.24 -21.75
C ARG A 162 -16.76 5.66 -21.88
N THR A 163 -15.77 6.42 -21.45
CA THR A 163 -14.36 6.03 -21.47
C THR A 163 -13.89 5.50 -20.12
N ILE A 164 -12.89 4.63 -20.18
CA ILE A 164 -12.13 4.18 -19.01
C ILE A 164 -11.00 5.19 -18.78
N LEU A 165 -10.87 5.68 -17.55
CA LEU A 165 -9.81 6.60 -17.12
C LEU A 165 -8.67 5.90 -16.39
N GLY A 166 -8.94 4.75 -15.81
CA GLY A 166 -7.96 4.04 -15.01
C GLY A 166 -8.52 2.77 -14.37
N LEU A 167 -7.61 2.05 -13.73
CA LEU A 167 -7.85 0.76 -13.12
C LEU A 167 -6.99 0.62 -11.85
N PHE A 168 -7.50 -0.03 -10.82
CA PHE A 168 -6.74 -0.34 -9.61
C PHE A 168 -7.12 -1.69 -9.02
N MET A 169 -6.22 -2.34 -8.29
CA MET A 169 -6.58 -3.46 -7.41
C MET A 169 -7.13 -2.94 -6.09
N VAL A 170 -8.14 -3.62 -5.57
CA VAL A 170 -8.63 -3.39 -4.21
C VAL A 170 -7.55 -3.79 -3.20
N GLY A 171 -7.48 -3.09 -2.07
CA GLY A 171 -6.49 -3.35 -1.02
C GLY A 171 -6.47 -4.80 -0.52
N ASP A 172 -5.28 -5.31 -0.24
CA ASP A 172 -4.99 -6.74 0.05
C ASP A 172 -5.74 -7.35 1.24
N THR A 173 -6.26 -6.51 2.14
CA THR A 173 -6.98 -6.93 3.35
C THR A 173 -8.46 -6.56 3.34
N PHE A 174 -8.95 -5.92 2.26
CA PHE A 174 -10.32 -5.42 2.21
C PHE A 174 -11.32 -6.53 1.89
N THR A 175 -12.39 -6.63 2.69
CA THR A 175 -13.41 -7.68 2.57
C THR A 175 -14.83 -7.13 2.46
N GLY A 176 -15.07 -6.17 1.56
CA GLY A 176 -16.41 -5.71 1.16
C GLY A 176 -17.22 -4.94 2.22
N SER A 177 -16.78 -4.96 3.47
CA SER A 177 -17.27 -4.11 4.56
C SER A 177 -16.59 -2.75 4.46
N ILE A 178 -17.38 -1.71 4.18
CA ILE A 178 -16.89 -0.34 4.12
C ILE A 178 -16.98 0.30 5.51
N GLY A 179 -16.02 1.17 5.83
CA GLY A 179 -16.09 2.04 6.99
C GLY A 179 -17.19 3.11 6.87
N GLU A 180 -17.28 3.98 7.87
CA GLU A 180 -18.23 5.11 7.85
C GLU A 180 -17.90 6.13 6.76
N ASP A 181 -16.65 6.17 6.30
CA ASP A 181 -16.15 7.03 5.23
C ASP A 181 -16.69 6.68 3.83
N GLY A 182 -17.14 5.45 3.63
CA GLY A 182 -17.65 4.99 2.34
C GLY A 182 -16.57 4.77 1.28
N LEU A 183 -15.31 4.65 1.66
CA LEU A 183 -14.16 4.57 0.74
C LEU A 183 -13.72 3.13 0.47
N VAL A 184 -13.32 2.86 -0.77
CA VAL A 184 -12.68 1.60 -1.16
C VAL A 184 -11.16 1.80 -1.19
N PRO A 185 -10.41 1.08 -0.34
CA PRO A 185 -8.95 1.18 -0.33
C PRO A 185 -8.35 0.50 -1.57
N THR A 186 -7.23 1.04 -2.04
CA THR A 186 -6.56 0.60 -3.26
C THR A 186 -5.16 0.07 -2.99
N HIS A 187 -4.77 -0.98 -3.72
CA HIS A 187 -3.45 -1.59 -3.61
C HIS A 187 -2.36 -0.61 -4.07
N PRO A 188 -1.28 -0.35 -3.29
CA PRO A 188 -0.27 0.66 -3.61
C PRO A 188 0.43 0.47 -4.97
N GLU A 189 0.67 -0.76 -5.37
CA GLU A 189 1.48 -1.06 -6.57
C GLU A 189 0.66 -1.27 -7.85
N TYR A 190 -0.61 -1.66 -7.74
CA TYR A 190 -1.40 -2.11 -8.90
C TYR A 190 -2.48 -1.07 -9.19
N ARG A 191 -2.05 0.03 -9.80
CA ARG A 191 -2.89 1.18 -10.16
C ARG A 191 -2.42 1.75 -11.48
N ILE A 192 -3.33 2.06 -12.38
CA ILE A 192 -3.06 2.60 -13.71
C ILE A 192 -3.98 3.80 -13.93
N GLN A 193 -3.38 4.94 -14.23
CA GLN A 193 -4.07 6.09 -14.80
C GLN A 193 -3.78 6.14 -16.29
N LEU A 194 -4.82 6.33 -17.10
CA LEU A 194 -4.69 6.51 -18.54
C LEU A 194 -4.56 8.00 -18.85
N THR A 195 -3.76 8.32 -19.88
CA THR A 195 -3.78 9.65 -20.47
C THR A 195 -5.10 9.89 -21.20
N GLU A 196 -5.41 11.15 -21.52
CA GLU A 196 -6.62 11.48 -22.29
C GLU A 196 -6.65 10.74 -23.65
N GLU A 197 -5.53 10.72 -24.37
CA GLU A 197 -5.40 10.01 -25.66
C GLU A 197 -5.54 8.49 -25.54
N GLU A 198 -5.13 7.91 -24.41
CA GLU A 198 -5.32 6.49 -24.12
C GLU A 198 -6.79 6.20 -23.77
N ALA A 199 -7.39 7.03 -22.92
CA ALA A 199 -8.77 6.88 -22.47
C ALA A 199 -9.79 6.96 -23.62
N GLU A 200 -9.57 7.85 -24.59
CA GLU A 200 -10.39 7.95 -25.81
C GLU A 200 -10.49 6.65 -26.60
N LYS A 201 -9.46 5.79 -26.52
CA LYS A 201 -9.43 4.48 -27.21
C LYS A 201 -10.04 3.36 -26.37
N MET A 202 -10.30 3.60 -25.09
CA MET A 202 -10.74 2.60 -24.11
C MET A 202 -12.22 2.79 -23.74
N LEU A 203 -13.12 2.53 -24.71
CA LEU A 203 -14.57 2.59 -24.46
C LEU A 203 -15.03 1.45 -23.57
N PHE A 204 -15.70 1.78 -22.47
CA PHE A 204 -16.17 0.80 -21.46
C PHE A 204 -17.12 -0.26 -22.06
N TRP A 205 -17.99 0.14 -22.98
CA TRP A 205 -18.98 -0.74 -23.59
C TRP A 205 -18.41 -1.72 -24.63
N ASN A 206 -17.12 -1.62 -24.97
CA ASN A 206 -16.43 -2.66 -25.73
C ASN A 206 -16.27 -3.96 -24.92
N TYR A 207 -16.32 -3.86 -23.59
CA TYR A 207 -16.09 -4.99 -22.67
C TYR A 207 -17.37 -5.37 -21.94
N TYR A 208 -18.11 -4.39 -21.44
CA TYR A 208 -19.28 -4.65 -20.61
C TYR A 208 -20.49 -5.06 -21.45
N ARG A 209 -21.13 -6.17 -21.06
CA ARG A 209 -22.39 -6.65 -21.64
C ARG A 209 -23.35 -7.14 -20.56
N ASN A 210 -24.55 -6.58 -20.52
CA ASN A 210 -25.56 -7.05 -19.57
C ASN A 210 -26.13 -8.38 -20.03
N LYS A 211 -25.92 -9.46 -19.26
CA LYS A 211 -26.41 -10.82 -19.58
C LYS A 211 -27.93 -10.88 -19.82
N ASN A 212 -28.71 -10.04 -19.14
CA ASN A 212 -30.18 -10.02 -19.28
C ASN A 212 -30.66 -9.10 -20.41
N TYR A 213 -29.87 -8.10 -20.77
CA TYR A 213 -30.19 -7.12 -21.82
C TYR A 213 -28.94 -6.81 -22.66
N PRO A 214 -28.49 -7.75 -23.52
CA PRO A 214 -27.25 -7.67 -24.27
C PRO A 214 -27.04 -6.36 -25.04
N ASP A 215 -28.10 -5.90 -25.71
CA ASP A 215 -28.04 -4.75 -26.63
C ASP A 215 -28.21 -3.40 -25.91
N ARG A 216 -28.31 -3.41 -24.57
CA ARG A 216 -28.64 -2.21 -23.79
C ARG A 216 -27.39 -1.56 -23.20
N THR A 217 -27.04 -0.40 -23.75
CA THR A 217 -25.97 0.47 -23.28
C THR A 217 -26.53 1.60 -22.40
N SER A 218 -26.94 1.29 -21.17
CA SER A 218 -27.45 2.29 -20.22
C SER A 218 -26.91 2.10 -18.81
N TRP A 219 -26.29 3.15 -18.23
CA TRP A 219 -25.81 3.12 -16.84
C TRP A 219 -26.93 3.23 -15.80
N ASN A 220 -28.06 3.86 -16.13
CA ASN A 220 -29.17 4.13 -15.20
C ASN A 220 -28.70 4.87 -13.93
N SER A 221 -29.03 4.36 -12.74
CA SER A 221 -28.70 4.94 -11.44
C SER A 221 -27.51 4.28 -10.77
N GLY A 222 -26.93 4.98 -9.79
CA GLY A 222 -25.83 4.49 -8.95
C GLY A 222 -24.47 5.00 -9.39
N THR A 223 -23.51 4.94 -8.48
CA THR A 223 -22.12 5.36 -8.67
C THR A 223 -21.22 4.23 -9.13
N PHE A 224 -21.66 2.97 -9.04
CA PHE A 224 -20.89 1.82 -9.47
C PHE A 224 -21.76 0.63 -9.93
N ARG A 225 -21.13 -0.33 -10.62
CA ARG A 225 -21.71 -1.62 -11.02
C ARG A 225 -20.69 -2.74 -10.84
N TYR A 226 -21.17 -3.94 -10.54
CA TYR A 226 -20.33 -5.14 -10.59
C TYR A 226 -20.26 -5.71 -12.00
N PHE A 227 -19.14 -6.35 -12.30
CA PHE A 227 -18.90 -6.96 -13.61
C PHE A 227 -17.98 -8.19 -13.52
N ASP A 228 -17.89 -8.93 -14.62
CA ASP A 228 -17.22 -10.24 -14.69
C ASP A 228 -15.68 -10.12 -14.65
N ASN A 229 -15.01 -11.08 -13.99
CA ASN A 229 -13.56 -11.07 -13.79
C ASN A 229 -12.77 -11.03 -15.12
N ILE A 230 -13.30 -11.67 -16.16
CA ILE A 230 -12.66 -11.75 -17.48
C ILE A 230 -12.54 -10.37 -18.14
N TRP A 231 -13.51 -9.47 -17.94
CA TRP A 231 -13.47 -8.15 -18.59
C TRP A 231 -12.32 -7.29 -18.05
N THR A 232 -11.93 -7.44 -16.78
CA THR A 232 -10.72 -6.77 -16.26
C THR A 232 -9.47 -7.27 -16.98
N ALA A 233 -9.36 -8.58 -17.22
CA ALA A 233 -8.21 -9.17 -17.90
C ALA A 233 -8.12 -8.70 -19.37
N GLN A 234 -9.26 -8.61 -20.07
CA GLN A 234 -9.35 -8.04 -21.42
C GLN A 234 -8.91 -6.57 -21.46
N ILE A 235 -9.38 -5.77 -20.49
CA ILE A 235 -9.02 -4.35 -20.40
C ILE A 235 -7.53 -4.18 -20.13
N LEU A 236 -6.95 -4.99 -19.23
CA LEU A 236 -5.50 -4.97 -18.98
C LEU A 236 -4.70 -5.34 -20.23
N GLN A 237 -5.15 -6.33 -21.01
CA GLN A 237 -4.49 -6.72 -22.26
C GLN A 237 -4.49 -5.59 -23.29
N ASP A 238 -5.62 -4.91 -23.44
CA ASP A 238 -5.73 -3.76 -24.35
C ASP A 238 -4.90 -2.57 -23.85
N ILE A 239 -4.87 -2.31 -22.54
CA ILE A 239 -4.00 -1.28 -21.95
C ILE A 239 -2.52 -1.58 -22.22
N ILE A 240 -2.06 -2.82 -22.02
CA ILE A 240 -0.66 -3.22 -22.29
C ILE A 240 -0.30 -2.98 -23.77
N THR A 241 -1.24 -3.23 -24.67
CA THR A 241 -1.05 -3.04 -26.12
C THR A 241 -1.06 -1.56 -26.50
N LEU A 242 -1.83 -0.75 -25.78
CA LEU A 242 -2.01 0.68 -26.00
C LEU A 242 -0.81 1.51 -25.50
N LYS A 243 -0.21 1.10 -24.38
CA LYS A 243 0.93 1.77 -23.76
C LYS A 243 2.15 1.73 -24.69
N THR A 244 2.91 2.81 -24.71
CA THR A 244 4.15 2.94 -25.52
C THR A 244 5.41 3.03 -24.67
N ASP A 245 5.28 3.51 -23.43
CA ASP A 245 6.36 3.59 -22.46
C ASP A 245 6.69 2.21 -21.87
N GLU A 246 7.97 1.83 -21.89
CA GLU A 246 8.42 0.49 -21.48
C GLU A 246 8.17 0.21 -19.98
N GLU A 247 8.29 1.22 -19.13
CA GLU A 247 8.06 1.09 -17.69
C GLU A 247 6.58 0.90 -17.41
N GLN A 248 5.70 1.72 -18.00
CA GLN A 248 4.25 1.55 -17.86
C GLN A 248 3.74 0.24 -18.47
N ILE A 249 4.33 -0.23 -19.58
CA ILE A 249 4.02 -1.56 -20.13
C ILE A 249 4.38 -2.65 -19.12
N LYS A 250 5.55 -2.54 -18.47
CA LYS A 250 5.99 -3.49 -17.46
C LYS A 250 5.06 -3.49 -16.25
N GLU A 251 4.71 -2.32 -15.71
CA GLU A 251 3.77 -2.17 -14.59
C GLU A 251 2.40 -2.78 -14.93
N ALA A 252 1.87 -2.51 -16.13
CA ALA A 252 0.60 -3.07 -16.57
C ALA A 252 0.65 -4.60 -16.72
N LYS A 253 1.78 -5.17 -17.17
CA LYS A 253 2.00 -6.62 -17.21
C LYS A 253 2.08 -7.24 -15.82
N GLU A 254 2.77 -6.59 -14.88
CA GLU A 254 2.85 -7.04 -13.48
C GLU A 254 1.47 -7.01 -12.82
N PHE A 255 0.68 -5.97 -13.08
CA PHE A 255 -0.74 -5.92 -12.69
C PHE A 255 -1.50 -7.10 -13.30
N MET A 256 -1.41 -7.32 -14.62
CA MET A 256 -2.13 -8.41 -15.28
C MET A 256 -1.79 -9.80 -14.70
N ASP A 257 -0.51 -10.08 -14.46
CA ASP A 257 -0.08 -11.33 -13.82
C ASP A 257 -0.68 -11.47 -12.41
N TYR A 258 -0.58 -10.41 -11.60
CA TYR A 258 -1.12 -10.37 -10.26
C TYR A 258 -2.64 -10.64 -10.23
N PHE A 259 -3.38 -9.91 -11.07
CA PHE A 259 -4.83 -10.02 -11.17
C PHE A 259 -5.26 -11.43 -11.63
N CYS A 260 -4.63 -11.96 -12.68
CA CYS A 260 -4.97 -13.26 -13.22
C CYS A 260 -4.67 -14.39 -12.23
N LYS A 261 -3.53 -14.30 -11.53
CA LYS A 261 -3.17 -15.25 -10.47
C LYS A 261 -4.20 -15.27 -9.35
N LEU A 262 -4.65 -14.11 -8.88
CA LEU A 262 -5.66 -14.02 -7.81
C LEU A 262 -7.06 -14.48 -8.25
N ASN A 263 -7.37 -14.38 -9.54
CA ASN A 263 -8.67 -14.76 -10.09
C ASN A 263 -8.67 -16.11 -10.79
N ALA A 264 -7.56 -16.86 -10.76
CA ALA A 264 -7.38 -18.14 -11.46
C ALA A 264 -7.74 -18.07 -12.96
N ILE A 265 -7.32 -16.98 -13.62
CA ILE A 265 -7.52 -16.76 -15.05
C ILE A 265 -6.26 -17.21 -15.80
N ASP A 266 -6.42 -18.00 -16.87
CA ASP A 266 -5.32 -18.34 -17.77
C ASP A 266 -5.06 -17.19 -18.74
N MET A 267 -3.93 -16.49 -18.55
CA MET A 267 -3.52 -15.36 -19.37
C MET A 267 -3.34 -15.69 -20.85
N ASN A 268 -3.07 -16.96 -21.19
CA ASN A 268 -2.87 -17.38 -22.58
C ASN A 268 -4.18 -17.67 -23.30
N ASN A 269 -5.31 -17.67 -22.59
CA ASN A 269 -6.62 -18.05 -23.11
C ASN A 269 -7.71 -17.07 -22.66
N ILE A 270 -7.39 -15.78 -22.65
CA ILE A 270 -8.38 -14.72 -22.43
C ILE A 270 -9.17 -14.55 -23.74
N PRO A 271 -10.52 -14.68 -23.71
CA PRO A 271 -11.33 -14.49 -24.90
C PRO A 271 -11.32 -13.02 -25.35
N GLU A 272 -11.61 -12.77 -26.62
CA GLU A 272 -11.80 -11.41 -27.12
C GLU A 272 -13.00 -10.72 -26.43
N ALA A 273 -12.94 -9.40 -26.35
CA ALA A 273 -14.00 -8.60 -25.76
C ALA A 273 -15.29 -8.69 -26.61
N GLU A 274 -16.39 -9.07 -25.96
CA GLU A 274 -17.73 -9.22 -26.54
C GLU A 274 -18.74 -8.31 -25.84
N GLY A 275 -18.32 -7.07 -25.56
CA GLY A 275 -19.18 -6.04 -24.99
C GLY A 275 -20.30 -5.61 -25.92
N ALA A 276 -21.19 -4.74 -25.46
CA ALA A 276 -22.34 -4.28 -26.23
C ALA A 276 -22.00 -3.53 -27.55
N LEU A 277 -20.73 -3.15 -27.75
CA LEU A 277 -20.24 -2.51 -28.98
C LEU A 277 -19.44 -3.46 -29.90
N ARG A 278 -19.27 -4.74 -29.56
CA ARG A 278 -18.50 -5.73 -30.35
C ARG A 278 -19.33 -6.95 -30.73
#